data_AF-A0AAJ6A447-F1
#
_entry.id   AF-A0AAJ6A447-F1
#
_cell.length_a   1.000
_cell.length_b   1.000
_cell.length_c   1.000
_cell.angle_alpha   90.00
_cell.angle_beta   90.00
_cell.angle_gamma   90.00
#
_symmetry.space_group_name_H-M   'P 1'
#
loop_
_entity.id
_entity.type
_entity.pdbx_description
1 polymer ?
#
loop_
_entity_poly.entity_id
_entity_poly.type
_entity_poly.pdbx_seq_one_letter_code
_entity_poly.pdbx_strand_id
1 'polypeptide(L)'
;MITFFRRYAKASLSILWRVCLIVLIGGVIFNGAPDQIFQHFVERTEFSIKLEPVLRATYFALIFLVLAFWRSLARTILFEKSSLFTGEVWREIYLMLFAWALALAALDAFLALYASTDVWVAIVRSTPFLLLLIYIFLISFRYQGKLKPLAELP
;
A
#
# COMPACT_ATOMS: atom_id res chain seq x y z
N MET A 1 -20.73 2.74 22.09
CA MET A 1 -20.75 2.16 20.72
C MET A 1 -20.40 3.20 19.63
N ILE A 2 -21.04 4.38 19.60
CA ILE A 2 -20.76 5.44 18.59
C ILE A 2 -19.30 5.93 18.62
N THR A 3 -18.71 6.09 19.80
CA THR A 3 -17.31 6.51 19.99
C THR A 3 -16.30 5.48 19.46
N PHE A 4 -16.62 4.19 19.57
CA PHE A 4 -15.81 3.10 19.05
C PHE A 4 -15.75 3.13 17.52
N PHE A 5 -16.91 3.16 16.86
CA PHE A 5 -16.99 3.23 15.39
C PHE A 5 -16.30 4.49 14.84
N ARG A 6 -16.45 5.63 15.51
CA ARG A 6 -15.80 6.89 15.09
C ARG A 6 -14.28 6.81 15.18
N ARG A 7 -13.73 6.21 16.25
CA ARG A 7 -12.27 6.04 16.40
C ARG A 7 -11.72 5.05 15.39
N TYR A 8 -12.45 3.96 15.18
CA TYR A 8 -12.12 2.94 14.20
C TYR A 8 -12.08 3.52 12.77
N ALA A 9 -13.13 4.24 12.35
CA ALA A 9 -13.19 4.88 11.04
C ALA A 9 -12.05 5.89 10.84
N LYS A 10 -11.71 6.69 11.86
CA LYS A 10 -10.56 7.61 11.81
C LYS A 10 -9.23 6.87 11.68
N ALA A 11 -9.07 5.73 12.34
CA ALA A 11 -7.87 4.90 12.23
C ALA A 11 -7.71 4.34 10.80
N SER A 12 -8.77 3.75 10.25
CA SER A 12 -8.78 3.25 8.86
C SER A 12 -8.52 4.36 7.85
N LEU A 13 -9.18 5.51 8.01
CA LEU A 13 -8.97 6.68 7.15
C LEU A 13 -7.54 7.23 7.26
N SER A 14 -6.96 7.20 8.46
CA SER A 14 -5.58 7.63 8.71
C SER A 14 -4.57 6.76 7.95
N ILE A 15 -4.79 5.44 7.89
CA ILE A 15 -3.95 4.53 7.09
C ILE A 15 -4.22 4.76 5.60
N LEU A 16 -5.49 4.75 5.20
CA LEU A 16 -5.91 4.91 3.81
C LEU A 16 -5.32 6.18 3.17
N TRP A 17 -5.46 7.33 3.83
CA TRP A 17 -4.93 8.60 3.35
C TRP A 17 -3.42 8.55 3.09
N ARG A 18 -2.65 7.94 4.00
CA ARG A 18 -1.19 7.85 3.86
C ARG A 18 -0.78 6.86 2.78
N VAL A 19 -1.50 5.75 2.65
CA VAL A 19 -1.31 4.82 1.52
C VAL A 19 -1.63 5.53 0.20
N CYS A 20 -2.70 6.30 0.12
CA CYS A 20 -3.02 7.11 -1.06
C CYS A 20 -1.92 8.13 -1.38
N LEU A 21 -1.37 8.84 -0.38
CA LEU A 21 -0.24 9.75 -0.60
C LEU A 21 0.99 9.01 -1.16
N ILE A 22 1.32 7.84 -0.61
CA ILE A 22 2.43 7.02 -1.10
C ILE A 22 2.17 6.56 -2.53
N VAL A 23 0.94 6.14 -2.85
CA VAL A 23 0.56 5.73 -4.21
C VAL A 23 0.57 6.89 -5.18
N LEU A 24 0.18 8.10 -4.77
CA LEU A 24 0.24 9.29 -5.61
C LEU A 24 1.68 9.73 -5.87
N ILE A 25 2.51 9.82 -4.83
CA ILE A 25 3.95 10.14 -4.96
C ILE A 25 4.65 9.07 -5.81
N GLY A 26 4.40 7.80 -5.46
CA GLY A 26 4.89 6.65 -6.20
C GLY A 26 4.42 6.67 -7.65
N GLY A 27 3.15 6.96 -7.92
CA GLY A 27 2.57 7.04 -9.25
C GLY A 27 3.10 8.21 -10.08
N VAL A 28 3.45 9.35 -9.48
CA VAL A 28 4.17 10.42 -10.20
C VAL A 28 5.56 9.95 -10.62
N ILE A 29 6.28 9.25 -9.74
CA ILE A 29 7.60 8.67 -10.05
C ILE A 29 7.46 7.53 -11.10
N PHE A 30 6.43 6.70 -10.97
CA PHE A 30 6.18 5.48 -11.75
C PHE A 30 5.33 5.68 -13.01
N ASN A 31 4.73 6.84 -13.25
CA ASN A 31 4.20 7.22 -14.56
C ASN A 31 5.15 8.18 -15.28
N GLY A 32 6.07 8.85 -14.56
CA GLY A 32 7.11 9.70 -15.15
C GLY A 32 8.33 8.94 -15.68
N ALA A 33 8.76 7.87 -15.00
CA ALA A 33 9.99 7.12 -15.34
C ALA A 33 9.79 5.81 -16.13
N PRO A 34 8.80 4.96 -15.83
CA PRO A 34 8.67 3.61 -16.41
C PRO A 34 8.18 3.59 -17.85
N ASP A 35 7.31 4.51 -18.27
CA ASP A 35 6.90 4.56 -19.68
C ASP A 35 8.10 4.74 -20.61
N GLN A 36 9.15 5.43 -20.16
CA GLN A 36 10.38 5.63 -20.93
C GLN A 36 11.37 4.46 -20.79
N ILE A 37 11.53 3.91 -19.58
CA ILE A 37 12.45 2.79 -19.32
C ILE A 37 11.90 1.49 -19.96
N PHE A 38 10.62 1.17 -19.80
CA PHE A 38 10.02 -0.03 -20.41
C PHE A 38 9.96 0.05 -21.93
N GLN A 39 9.70 1.22 -22.51
CA GLN A 39 9.74 1.39 -23.98
C GLN A 39 11.15 1.26 -24.54
N HIS A 40 12.20 1.54 -23.77
CA HIS A 40 13.59 1.41 -24.22
C HIS A 40 14.19 0.01 -24.04
N PHE A 41 13.77 -0.76 -23.02
CA PHE A 41 14.43 -2.02 -22.67
C PHE A 41 13.64 -3.29 -23.03
N VAL A 42 12.34 -3.20 -23.33
CA VAL A 42 11.49 -4.38 -23.55
C VAL A 42 10.54 -4.14 -24.72
N GLU A 43 10.65 -4.95 -25.77
CA GLU A 43 9.59 -5.03 -26.79
C GLU A 43 8.25 -5.30 -26.08
N ARG A 44 7.19 -4.54 -26.41
CA ARG A 44 5.85 -4.72 -25.83
C ARG A 44 5.30 -6.11 -26.18
N THR A 45 5.66 -7.09 -25.37
CA THR A 45 5.18 -8.46 -25.42
C THR A 45 4.03 -8.61 -24.43
N GLU A 46 3.18 -9.63 -24.63
CA GLU A 46 2.10 -9.95 -23.68
C GLU A 46 2.66 -10.16 -22.26
N PHE A 47 3.82 -10.79 -22.16
CA PHE A 47 4.50 -11.02 -20.89
C PHE A 47 4.97 -9.72 -20.23
N SER A 48 5.54 -8.76 -20.99
CA SER A 48 5.99 -7.48 -20.42
C SER A 48 4.84 -6.64 -19.85
N ILE A 49 3.66 -6.72 -20.47
CA ILE A 49 2.44 -6.06 -19.98
C ILE A 49 1.98 -6.71 -18.67
N LYS A 50 2.05 -8.05 -18.57
CA LYS A 50 1.68 -8.76 -17.35
C LYS A 50 2.66 -8.58 -16.19
N LEU A 51 3.92 -8.26 -16.49
CA LEU A 51 4.97 -8.04 -15.50
C LEU A 51 4.92 -6.64 -14.86
N GLU A 52 4.32 -5.66 -15.52
CA GLU A 52 4.27 -4.28 -15.02
C GLU A 52 3.63 -4.17 -13.62
N PRO A 53 2.49 -4.82 -13.32
CA PRO A 53 1.91 -4.79 -11.97
C PRO A 53 2.79 -5.46 -10.91
N VAL A 54 3.51 -6.53 -11.26
CA VAL A 54 4.47 -7.21 -10.36
C VAL A 54 5.56 -6.24 -9.91
N LEU A 55 6.12 -5.49 -10.85
CA LEU A 55 7.17 -4.52 -10.59
C LEU A 55 6.65 -3.34 -9.78
N ARG A 56 5.44 -2.86 -10.09
CA ARG A 56 4.77 -1.81 -9.31
C ARG A 56 4.50 -2.24 -7.87
N ALA A 57 3.98 -3.45 -7.66
CA ALA A 57 3.73 -4.00 -6.33
C ALA A 57 5.05 -4.17 -5.54
N THR A 58 6.10 -4.67 -6.19
CA THR A 58 7.44 -4.80 -5.59
C THR A 58 8.02 -3.45 -5.19
N TYR A 59 7.87 -2.42 -6.03
CA TYR A 59 8.30 -1.06 -5.73
C TYR A 59 7.58 -0.50 -4.49
N PHE A 60 6.26 -0.68 -4.39
CA PHE A 60 5.52 -0.27 -3.20
C PHE A 60 5.94 -1.05 -1.95
N ALA A 61 6.23 -2.34 -2.08
CA ALA A 61 6.79 -3.13 -0.98
C ALA A 61 8.08 -2.49 -0.46
N LEU A 62 9.02 -2.15 -1.35
CA LEU A 62 10.27 -1.49 -0.97
C LEU A 62 10.03 -0.13 -0.29
N ILE A 63 9.09 0.68 -0.79
CA ILE A 63 8.73 1.95 -0.13
C ILE A 63 8.24 1.69 1.30
N PHE A 64 7.30 0.75 1.50
CA PHE A 64 6.79 0.45 2.83
C PHE A 64 7.90 -0.07 3.77
N LEU A 65 8.82 -0.88 3.25
CA LEU A 65 9.97 -1.35 4.01
C LEU A 65 10.86 -0.18 4.43
N VAL A 66 11.18 0.74 3.51
CA VAL A 66 11.97 1.95 3.81
C VAL A 66 11.26 2.81 4.85
N LEU A 67 9.94 3.01 4.75
CA LEU A 67 9.17 3.78 5.73
C LEU A 67 9.14 3.12 7.11
N ALA A 68 9.18 1.78 7.17
CA ALA A 68 9.27 1.04 8.43
C ALA A 68 10.61 1.28 9.15
N PHE A 69 11.72 1.37 8.41
CA PHE A 69 13.05 1.60 9.00
C PHE A 69 13.38 3.09 9.18
N TRP A 70 13.03 3.94 8.22
CA TRP A 70 13.34 5.38 8.23
C TRP A 70 12.20 6.21 8.83
N ARG A 71 11.87 5.92 10.08
CA ARG A 71 10.68 6.46 10.77
C ARG A 71 10.67 7.99 10.91
N SER A 72 11.81 8.65 11.04
CA SER A 72 11.88 10.12 11.15
C SER A 72 11.38 10.82 9.90
N LEU A 73 11.73 10.29 8.73
CA LEU A 73 11.28 10.75 7.42
C LEU A 73 9.79 10.49 7.25
N ALA A 74 9.35 9.25 7.47
CA ALA A 74 7.95 8.84 7.38
C ALA A 74 7.04 9.71 8.27
N ARG A 75 7.45 9.94 9.52
CA ARG A 75 6.71 10.76 10.48
C ARG A 75 6.47 12.19 9.98
N THR A 76 7.45 12.76 9.29
CA THR A 76 7.40 14.14 8.79
C THR A 76 6.59 14.21 7.51
N ILE A 77 6.94 13.42 6.49
CA ILE A 77 6.32 13.47 5.15
C ILE A 77 4.86 13.02 5.20
N LEU A 78 4.55 11.99 6.00
CA LEU A 78 3.20 11.41 6.07
C LEU A 78 2.39 11.98 7.23
N PHE A 79 2.83 13.08 7.85
CA PHE A 79 2.11 13.78 8.92
C PHE A 79 1.66 12.85 10.06
N GLU A 80 2.45 11.85 10.44
CA GLU A 80 2.01 10.82 11.41
C GLU A 80 1.76 11.37 12.82
N LYS A 81 2.26 12.56 13.13
CA LYS A 81 2.04 13.22 14.42
C LYS A 81 0.55 13.47 14.72
N SER A 82 -0.27 13.72 13.69
CA SER A 82 -1.72 13.90 13.81
C SER A 82 -2.50 12.58 13.82
N SER A 83 -1.80 11.44 13.81
CA SER A 83 -2.43 10.13 13.80
C SER A 83 -2.74 9.62 15.22
N LEU A 84 -3.81 8.84 15.31
CA LEU A 84 -4.20 8.07 16.49
C LEU A 84 -3.19 6.95 16.83
N PHE A 85 -2.30 6.57 15.91
CA PHE A 85 -1.30 5.54 16.14
C PHE A 85 -0.03 6.11 16.77
N THR A 86 0.65 5.29 17.58
CA THR A 86 1.99 5.58 18.08
C THR A 86 3.04 5.31 17.01
N GLY A 87 4.27 5.80 17.23
CA GLY A 87 5.36 5.62 16.28
C GLY A 87 5.72 4.14 16.05
N GLU A 88 5.63 3.32 17.08
CA GLU A 88 5.85 1.87 17.04
C GLU A 88 4.77 1.15 16.25
N VAL A 89 3.50 1.49 16.48
CA VAL A 89 2.38 0.92 15.73
C VAL A 89 2.49 1.27 14.25
N TRP A 90 2.89 2.49 13.90
CA TRP A 90 3.15 2.85 12.50
C TRP A 90 4.25 2.01 11.84
N ARG A 91 5.33 1.68 12.57
CA ARG A 91 6.36 0.76 12.05
C ARG A 91 5.74 -0.60 11.72
N GLU A 92 4.94 -1.16 12.62
CA GLU A 92 4.26 -2.44 12.39
C GLU A 92 3.28 -2.36 11.21
N ILE A 93 2.51 -1.27 11.10
CA ILE A 93 1.60 -1.03 9.96
C ILE A 93 2.38 -1.05 8.64
N TYR A 94 3.53 -0.38 8.55
CA TYR A 94 4.34 -0.41 7.32
C TYR A 94 4.90 -1.79 7.01
N LEU A 95 5.33 -2.56 8.02
CA LEU A 95 5.75 -3.95 7.80
C LEU A 95 4.61 -4.85 7.31
N MET A 96 3.38 -4.63 7.82
CA MET A 96 2.19 -5.34 7.33
C MET A 96 1.87 -4.94 5.88
N LEU A 97 1.95 -3.65 5.54
CA LEU A 97 1.74 -3.17 4.16
C LEU A 97 2.83 -3.66 3.21
N PHE A 98 4.08 -3.77 3.67
CA PHE A 98 5.18 -4.40 2.94
C PHE A 98 4.85 -5.87 2.61
N ALA A 99 4.46 -6.64 3.63
CA ALA A 99 4.11 -8.06 3.46
C ALA A 99 2.92 -8.23 2.49
N TRP A 100 1.93 -7.36 2.59
CA TRP A 100 0.78 -7.35 1.68
C TRP A 100 1.19 -7.05 0.23
N ALA A 101 2.02 -6.02 0.01
CA ALA A 101 2.48 -5.66 -1.33
C ALA A 101 3.35 -6.75 -1.96
N LEU A 102 4.17 -7.43 -1.15
CA LEU A 102 4.98 -8.56 -1.61
C LEU A 102 4.11 -9.78 -1.96
N ALA A 103 3.09 -10.07 -1.16
CA ALA A 103 2.12 -11.13 -1.46
C ALA A 103 1.35 -10.84 -2.76
N LEU A 104 0.98 -9.58 -2.98
CA LEU A 104 0.37 -9.15 -4.24
C LEU A 104 1.32 -9.31 -5.42
N ALA A 105 2.58 -8.89 -5.29
CA ALA A 105 3.58 -9.07 -6.35
C ALA A 105 3.79 -10.55 -6.71
N ALA A 106 3.85 -11.43 -5.71
CA ALA A 106 3.97 -12.88 -5.92
C ALA A 106 2.72 -13.46 -6.62
N LEU A 107 1.52 -13.02 -6.21
CA LEU A 107 0.26 -13.43 -6.85
C LEU A 107 0.21 -12.96 -8.30
N ASP A 108 0.55 -11.70 -8.57
CA ASP A 108 0.56 -11.14 -9.91
C ASP A 108 1.59 -11.84 -10.80
N ALA A 109 2.77 -12.19 -10.26
CA ALA A 109 3.79 -12.93 -11.00
C ALA A 109 3.32 -14.35 -11.35
N PHE A 110 2.66 -15.02 -10.40
CA PHE A 110 2.06 -16.33 -10.66
C PHE A 110 0.96 -16.24 -11.72
N LEU A 111 0.05 -15.27 -11.64
CA LEU A 111 -0.99 -15.07 -12.63
C LEU A 111 -0.41 -14.67 -14.00
N ALA A 112 0.66 -13.88 -14.04
CA ALA A 112 1.33 -13.50 -15.28
C ALA A 112 1.89 -14.72 -16.04
N LEU A 113 2.39 -15.73 -15.31
CA LEU A 113 2.97 -16.94 -15.88
C LEU A 113 1.93 -17.97 -16.34
N TYR A 114 0.80 -18.09 -15.61
CA TYR A 114 -0.11 -19.22 -15.78
C TYR A 114 -1.52 -18.85 -16.28
N ALA A 115 -1.96 -17.59 -16.13
CA ALA A 115 -3.29 -17.18 -16.54
C ALA A 115 -3.30 -16.62 -17.97
N SER A 116 -4.40 -16.89 -18.70
CA SER A 116 -4.70 -16.18 -19.94
C SER A 116 -4.84 -14.68 -19.68
N THR A 117 -4.57 -13.86 -20.68
CA THR A 117 -4.63 -12.38 -20.54
C THR A 117 -5.98 -11.91 -20.03
N ASP A 118 -7.09 -12.48 -20.50
CA ASP A 118 -8.44 -12.05 -20.08
C ASP A 118 -8.70 -12.30 -18.59
N VAL A 119 -8.30 -13.47 -18.10
CA VAL A 119 -8.42 -13.84 -16.67
C VAL A 119 -7.52 -12.95 -15.82
N TRP A 120 -6.28 -12.72 -16.27
CA TRP A 120 -5.35 -11.82 -15.61
C TRP A 120 -5.88 -10.39 -15.53
N VAL A 121 -6.39 -9.83 -16.63
CA VAL A 121 -6.95 -8.47 -16.68
C VAL A 121 -8.13 -8.34 -15.71
N ALA A 122 -9.03 -9.33 -15.70
CA ALA A 122 -10.19 -9.33 -14.82
C ALA A 122 -9.76 -9.26 -13.34
N ILE A 123 -8.75 -10.05 -12.95
CA ILE A 123 -8.26 -10.11 -11.57
C ILE A 123 -7.51 -8.82 -11.19
N VAL A 124 -6.52 -8.40 -11.99
CA VAL A 124 -5.63 -7.27 -11.66
C VAL A 124 -6.38 -5.93 -11.63
N ARG A 125 -7.44 -5.75 -12.42
CA ARG A 125 -8.20 -4.49 -12.42
C ARG A 125 -9.10 -4.30 -11.21
N SER A 126 -9.62 -5.37 -10.64
CA SER A 126 -10.71 -5.32 -9.65
C SER A 126 -10.27 -5.71 -8.24
N THR A 127 -9.27 -6.59 -8.14
CA THR A 127 -8.95 -7.28 -6.88
C THR A 127 -7.97 -6.51 -5.98
N PRO A 128 -6.87 -5.88 -6.48
CA PRO A 128 -5.84 -5.31 -5.63
C PRO A 128 -6.35 -4.21 -4.68
N PHE A 129 -7.14 -3.27 -5.20
CA PHE A 129 -7.67 -2.17 -4.40
C PHE A 129 -8.67 -2.65 -3.33
N LEU A 130 -9.55 -3.59 -3.69
CA LEU A 130 -10.53 -4.13 -2.76
C LEU A 130 -9.85 -4.94 -1.64
N LEU A 131 -8.86 -5.77 -1.99
CA LEU A 131 -8.05 -6.48 -1.00
C LEU A 131 -7.27 -5.53 -0.09
N LEU A 132 -6.75 -4.43 -0.63
CA LEU A 132 -6.08 -3.41 0.17
C LEU A 132 -7.02 -2.77 1.19
N LEU A 133 -8.24 -2.41 0.79
CA LEU A 133 -9.24 -1.84 1.70
C LEU A 133 -9.59 -2.79 2.84
N ILE A 134 -9.81 -4.07 2.52
CA ILE A 134 -10.05 -5.11 3.52
C ILE A 134 -8.84 -5.24 4.46
N TYR A 135 -7.63 -5.22 3.90
CA TYR A 135 -6.41 -5.34 4.70
C TYR A 135 -6.21 -4.16 5.65
N ILE A 136 -6.46 -2.93 5.18
CA ILE A 136 -6.44 -1.71 6.01
C ILE A 136 -7.49 -1.79 7.13
N PHE A 137 -8.68 -2.31 6.82
CA PHE A 137 -9.74 -2.54 7.81
C PHE A 137 -9.26 -3.52 8.91
N LEU A 138 -8.64 -4.63 8.52
CA LEU A 138 -8.10 -5.62 9.45
C LEU A 138 -6.95 -5.08 10.31
N ILE A 139 -6.02 -4.31 9.72
CA ILE A 139 -4.96 -3.63 10.47
C ILE A 139 -5.57 -2.70 11.51
N SER A 140 -6.52 -1.86 11.09
CA SER A 140 -7.16 -0.90 12.01
C SER A 140 -7.88 -1.61 13.15
N PHE A 141 -8.47 -2.77 12.87
CA PHE A 141 -9.14 -3.59 13.88
C PHE A 141 -8.15 -4.20 14.86
N ARG A 142 -7.02 -4.73 14.37
CA ARG A 142 -5.93 -5.26 15.20
C ARG A 142 -5.40 -4.23 16.20
N TYR A 143 -5.30 -2.96 15.80
CA TYR A 143 -4.70 -1.89 16.63
C TYR A 143 -5.70 -1.02 17.38
N GLN A 144 -7.00 -1.33 17.33
CA GLN A 144 -8.04 -0.49 17.95
C GLN A 144 -7.83 -0.23 19.45
N GLY A 145 -7.29 -1.21 20.18
CA GLY A 145 -6.98 -1.10 21.62
C GLY A 145 -5.72 -0.30 21.93
N LYS A 146 -4.89 -0.01 20.91
CA LYS A 146 -3.63 0.73 21.03
C LYS A 146 -3.74 2.16 20.45
N LEU A 147 -4.95 2.61 20.12
CA LEU A 147 -5.19 3.96 19.63
C LEU A 147 -5.08 4.97 20.76
N LYS A 148 -4.42 6.09 20.50
CA LYS A 148 -4.39 7.24 21.40
C LYS A 148 -5.82 7.76 21.67
N PRO A 149 -6.07 8.38 22.83
CA PRO A 149 -7.29 9.14 23.09
C PRO A 149 -7.45 10.28 22.08
N LEU A 150 -8.70 10.60 21.73
CA LEU A 150 -8.98 11.71 20.81
C LEU A 150 -8.59 13.08 21.38
N ALA A 151 -8.54 13.21 22.71
CA ALA A 151 -8.16 14.45 23.41
C ALA A 151 -6.65 14.73 23.39
N GLU A 152 -5.82 13.76 23.00
CA GLU A 152 -4.36 13.88 22.94
C GLU A 152 -3.83 14.16 21.53
N LEU A 153 -4.72 14.40 20.57
CA LEU A 153 -4.33 14.82 19.22
C LEU A 153 -4.14 16.35 19.22
N PRO A 154 -2.99 16.85 18.70
CA PRO A 154 -2.74 18.28 18.55
C PRO A 154 -3.65 18.94 17.51
#